data_AF-A0A947A2W1-F1
#
_entry.id   AF-A0A947A2W1-F1
#
_cell.length_a   1.000
_cell.length_b   1.000
_cell.length_c   1.000
_cell.angle_alpha   90.00
_cell.angle_beta   90.00
_cell.angle_gamma   90.00
#
_symmetry.space_group_name_H-M   'P 1'
#
loop_
_entity.id
_entity.type
_entity.pdbx_description
1 polymer ?
#
loop_
_entity_poly.entity_id
_entity_poly.type
_entity_poly.pdbx_seq_one_letter_code
_entity_poly.pdbx_strand_id
1 'polypeptide(L)'
;METRKGFRFSSFKAADQSPFERLFEIFQELITHTSGDVDEALDWLRELDKEYELTDDDYTIDDFIEDLKAKGYIREEFEDGGETGEGVPGEGTRSIT
;
A
#
# COMPACT_ATOMS: atom_id res chain seq x y z
N MET A 1 -50.66 -8.07 -20.11
CA MET A 1 -49.91 -6.79 -20.05
C MET A 1 -48.44 -7.09 -20.28
N GLU A 2 -47.82 -6.52 -21.31
CA GLU A 2 -46.38 -6.63 -21.58
C GLU A 2 -45.60 -5.58 -20.78
N THR A 3 -44.68 -6.02 -19.92
CA THR A 3 -43.78 -5.12 -19.18
C THR A 3 -42.60 -4.74 -20.08
N ARG A 4 -42.55 -3.48 -20.52
CA ARG A 4 -41.39 -2.96 -21.25
C ARG A 4 -40.17 -2.95 -20.31
N LYS A 5 -39.12 -3.71 -20.63
CA LYS A 5 -37.82 -3.63 -19.96
C LYS A 5 -37.09 -2.38 -20.47
N GLY A 6 -36.85 -1.43 -19.58
CA GLY A 6 -35.99 -0.26 -19.84
C GLY A 6 -34.68 -0.36 -19.07
N PHE A 7 -33.68 0.44 -19.48
CA PHE A 7 -32.43 0.59 -18.75
C PHE A 7 -32.59 1.65 -17.67
N ARG A 8 -32.08 1.36 -16.47
CA ARG A 8 -32.06 2.29 -15.34
C ARG A 8 -30.60 2.63 -15.06
N PHE A 9 -30.21 3.86 -15.36
CA PHE A 9 -28.90 4.39 -15.02
C PHE A 9 -28.96 4.95 -13.60
N SER A 10 -28.02 4.56 -12.76
CA SER A 10 -27.78 5.14 -11.44
C SER A 10 -26.42 5.83 -11.44
N SER A 11 -26.26 6.85 -10.61
CA SER A 11 -24.95 7.45 -10.36
C SER A 11 -23.97 6.38 -9.91
N PHE A 12 -22.72 6.49 -10.37
CA PHE A 12 -21.62 5.64 -9.91
C PHE A 12 -21.52 5.78 -8.39
N LYS A 13 -21.65 4.66 -7.69
CA LYS A 13 -21.36 4.55 -6.27
C LYS A 13 -20.06 3.78 -6.20
N ALA A 14 -18.98 4.46 -5.79
CA ALA A 14 -17.72 3.78 -5.52
C ALA A 14 -17.99 2.63 -4.57
N ALA A 15 -17.37 1.47 -4.82
CA ALA A 15 -17.38 0.38 -3.86
C ALA A 15 -16.80 0.89 -2.54
N ASP A 16 -17.31 0.36 -1.43
CA ASP A 16 -16.71 0.60 -0.11
C ASP A 16 -15.34 -0.11 -0.13
N GLN A 17 -14.30 0.62 -0.53
CA GLN A 17 -12.93 0.13 -0.54
C GLN A 17 -12.36 0.28 0.86
N SER A 18 -11.71 -0.77 1.36
CA SER A 18 -10.97 -0.65 2.61
C SER A 18 -9.82 0.36 2.47
N PRO A 19 -9.38 1.01 3.57
CA PRO A 19 -8.19 1.86 3.57
C PRO A 19 -6.97 1.15 2.96
N PHE A 20 -6.81 -0.14 3.25
CA PHE A 20 -5.79 -0.98 2.64
C PHE A 20 -5.89 -1.04 1.11
N GLU A 21 -7.06 -1.38 0.56
CA GLU A 21 -7.23 -1.52 -0.90
C GLU A 21 -6.93 -0.21 -1.63
N ARG A 22 -7.39 0.93 -1.07
CA ARG A 22 -7.12 2.25 -1.64
C ARG A 22 -5.62 2.54 -1.71
N LEU A 23 -4.89 2.35 -0.61
CA LEU A 23 -3.45 2.56 -0.59
C LEU A 23 -2.69 1.53 -1.43
N PHE A 24 -3.18 0.29 -1.49
CA PHE A 24 -2.58 -0.77 -2.29
C PHE A 24 -2.60 -0.44 -3.78
N GLU A 25 -3.71 0.06 -4.30
CA GLU A 25 -3.80 0.49 -5.71
C GLU A 25 -2.77 1.58 -6.04
N ILE A 26 -2.61 2.57 -5.16
CA ILE A 26 -1.61 3.63 -5.32
C ILE A 26 -0.20 3.06 -5.24
N PHE A 27 0.06 2.19 -4.25
CA PHE A 27 1.35 1.52 -4.08
C PHE A 27 1.73 0.67 -5.30
N GLN A 28 0.78 -0.03 -5.93
CA GLN A 28 1.03 -0.81 -7.16
C GLN A 28 1.40 0.07 -8.36
N GLU A 29 0.88 1.29 -8.43
CA GLU A 29 1.32 2.26 -9.43
C GLU A 29 2.75 2.74 -9.12
N LEU A 30 2.99 3.17 -7.87
CA LEU A 30 4.31 3.65 -7.42
C LEU A 30 5.41 2.59 -7.64
N ILE A 31 5.18 1.35 -7.25
CA ILE A 31 6.17 0.27 -7.39
C ILE A 31 6.53 -0.01 -8.86
N THR A 32 5.60 0.22 -9.78
CA THR A 32 5.87 0.10 -11.21
C THR A 32 6.73 1.27 -11.70
N HIS A 33 6.56 2.46 -11.13
CA HIS A 33 7.32 3.65 -11.45
C HIS A 33 8.72 3.67 -10.81
N THR A 34 8.88 3.07 -9.63
CA THR A 34 10.19 2.88 -8.96
C THR A 34 10.91 1.61 -9.42
N SER A 35 10.45 0.99 -10.52
CA SER A 35 11.09 -0.20 -11.11
C SER A 35 11.21 -1.39 -10.13
N GLY A 36 10.26 -1.53 -9.21
CA GLY A 36 10.24 -2.59 -8.21
C GLY A 36 10.92 -2.23 -6.88
N ASP A 37 11.43 -1.01 -6.72
CA ASP A 37 12.02 -0.55 -5.46
C ASP A 37 10.92 -0.22 -4.43
N VAL A 38 10.79 -1.09 -3.42
CA VAL A 38 9.73 -1.01 -2.40
C VAL A 38 9.94 0.16 -1.47
N ASP A 39 11.19 0.40 -1.05
CA ASP A 39 11.50 1.48 -0.11
C ASP A 39 11.25 2.85 -0.76
N GLU A 40 11.65 3.04 -2.01
CA GLU A 40 11.35 4.25 -2.77
C GLU A 40 9.84 4.42 -2.99
N ALA A 41 9.11 3.35 -3.34
CA ALA A 41 7.66 3.43 -3.51
C ALA A 41 6.93 3.80 -2.21
N LEU A 42 7.38 3.28 -1.08
CA LEU A 42 6.81 3.61 0.23
C LEU A 42 7.15 5.05 0.66
N ASP A 43 8.34 5.55 0.32
CA ASP A 43 8.71 6.95 0.58
C ASP A 43 7.81 7.91 -0.22
N TRP A 44 7.60 7.63 -1.52
CA TRP A 44 6.65 8.38 -2.34
C TRP A 44 5.22 8.30 -1.80
N LEU A 45 4.78 7.13 -1.32
CA LEU A 45 3.45 6.97 -0.74
C LEU A 45 3.29 7.84 0.53
N ARG A 46 4.33 7.93 1.37
CA ARG A 46 4.32 8.83 2.54
C ARG A 46 4.27 10.30 2.14
N GLU A 47 4.92 10.68 1.05
CA GLU A 47 4.85 12.07 0.58
C GLU A 47 3.46 12.41 0.03
N LEU A 48 2.83 11.47 -0.70
CA LEU A 48 1.45 11.63 -1.14
C LEU A 48 0.47 11.70 0.03
N ASP A 49 0.69 10.90 1.07
CA ASP A 49 -0.14 10.91 2.27
C ASP A 49 -0.12 12.28 2.98
N LYS A 50 1.04 12.94 3.05
CA LYS A 50 1.15 14.30 3.62
C LYS A 50 0.39 15.36 2.83
N GLU A 51 0.35 15.25 1.51
CA GLU A 51 -0.29 16.24 0.62
C GLU A 51 -1.79 16.00 0.48
N TYR A 52 -2.22 14.74 0.44
CA TYR A 52 -3.59 14.36 0.12
C TYR A 52 -4.37 13.76 1.29
N GLU A 53 -3.75 13.61 2.46
CA GLU A 53 -4.36 13.02 3.66
C GLU A 53 -4.99 11.66 3.32
N LEU A 54 -4.18 10.76 2.76
CA LEU A 54 -4.63 9.44 2.28
C LEU A 54 -4.96 8.49 3.43
N THR A 55 -4.52 8.82 4.63
CA THR A 55 -4.72 8.08 5.88
C THR A 55 -5.43 8.91 6.93
N ASP A 56 -5.86 8.24 7.99
CA ASP A 56 -6.57 8.84 9.11
C ASP A 56 -5.93 8.37 10.43
N ASP A 57 -6.33 8.94 11.57
CA ASP A 57 -5.84 8.53 12.91
C ASP A 57 -6.04 7.02 13.22
N ASP A 58 -6.99 6.36 12.53
CA ASP A 58 -7.32 4.94 12.72
C ASP A 58 -6.47 4.00 11.86
N TYR A 59 -5.90 4.51 10.76
CA TYR A 59 -5.20 3.69 9.78
C TYR A 59 -4.14 4.50 9.04
N THR A 60 -2.88 4.29 9.41
CA THR A 60 -1.71 5.04 8.93
C THR A 60 -0.93 4.30 7.84
N ILE A 61 0.06 4.96 7.23
CA ILE A 61 0.97 4.31 6.28
C ILE A 61 1.77 3.18 6.95
N ASP A 62 2.08 3.31 8.24
CA ASP A 62 2.75 2.26 9.00
C ASP A 62 1.87 1.01 9.17
N ASP A 63 0.56 1.18 9.41
CA ASP A 63 -0.41 0.08 9.43
C ASP A 63 -0.50 -0.61 8.06
N PHE A 64 -0.48 0.17 6.98
CA PHE A 64 -0.45 -0.37 5.62
C PHE A 64 0.81 -1.20 5.34
N ILE A 65 1.99 -0.75 5.78
CA ILE A 65 3.25 -1.49 5.62
C ILE A 65 3.19 -2.82 6.37
N GLU A 66 2.66 -2.84 7.59
CA GLU A 66 2.51 -4.06 8.36
C GLU A 66 1.51 -5.03 7.70
N ASP A 67 0.42 -4.53 7.13
CA ASP A 67 -0.52 -5.33 6.34
C ASP A 67 0.12 -5.90 5.07
N LEU A 68 0.98 -5.14 4.36
CA LEU A 68 1.73 -5.64 3.20
C LEU A 68 2.63 -6.83 3.59
N LYS A 69 3.31 -6.75 4.73
CA LYS A 69 4.13 -7.85 5.26
C LYS A 69 3.26 -9.03 5.68
N ALA A 70 2.18 -8.79 6.43
CA ALA A 70 1.29 -9.84 6.93
C ALA A 70 0.60 -10.63 5.81
N LYS A 71 0.24 -9.94 4.71
CA LYS A 71 -0.33 -10.55 3.51
C LYS A 71 0.73 -11.17 2.59
N GLY A 72 2.01 -10.94 2.85
CA GLY A 72 3.13 -11.51 2.11
C GLY A 72 3.40 -10.84 0.76
N TYR A 73 3.04 -9.57 0.59
CA TYR A 73 3.36 -8.81 -0.63
C TYR A 73 4.83 -8.35 -0.65
N ILE A 74 5.39 -8.05 0.53
CA ILE A 74 6.78 -7.64 0.69
C ILE A 74 7.45 -8.48 1.77
N ARG A 75 8.77 -8.64 1.66
CA ARG A 75 9.62 -9.25 2.69
C ARG A 75 10.72 -8.27 3.06
N GLU A 76 10.99 -8.15 4.35
CA GLU A 76 12.21 -7.50 4.84
C GLU A 76 13.36 -8.48 4.62
N GLU A 77 14.25 -8.15 3.68
CA GLU A 77 15.53 -8.85 3.56
C GLU A 77 16.46 -8.22 4.59
N PHE A 78 16.53 -8.84 5.77
CA PHE A 78 17.66 -8.60 6.65
C PHE A 78 18.88 -9.23 5.96
N GLU A 79 19.87 -8.43 5.58
CA GLU A 79 21.21 -8.94 5.31
C GLU A 79 21.71 -9.59 6.61
N ASP A 80 21.45 -10.90 6.77
CA ASP A 80 21.96 -11.70 7.88
C ASP A 80 23.47 -11.85 7.72
N GLY A 81 24.18 -10.85 8.25
CA GLY A 81 25.62 -10.74 8.27
C GLY A 81 26.17 -10.68 9.69
N GLY A 82 25.76 -11.60 10.57
CA GLY A 82 26.54 -12.03 11.74
C GLY A 82 26.65 -11.10 12.95
N GLU A 83 26.33 -11.67 14.12
CA GLU A 83 26.81 -11.31 15.47
C GLU A 83 26.24 -10.06 16.16
N THR A 84 25.36 -10.34 17.13
CA THR A 84 25.21 -9.71 18.46
C THR A 84 25.80 -8.30 18.65
N GLY A 85 24.93 -7.29 18.85
CA GLY A 85 25.28 -6.08 19.59
C GLY A 85 24.65 -4.80 19.02
N GLU A 86 23.91 -4.11 19.88
CA GLU A 86 23.71 -2.64 19.91
C GLU A 86 23.55 -1.88 18.59
N GLY A 87 22.29 -1.47 18.32
CA GLY A 87 21.97 -0.09 17.96
C GLY A 87 22.60 0.47 16.69
N VAL A 88 22.14 0.02 15.52
CA VAL A 88 22.16 0.81 14.27
C VAL A 88 20.87 0.48 13.52
N PRO A 89 20.03 1.44 13.08
CA PRO A 89 18.99 1.14 12.13
C PRO A 89 19.70 0.80 10.81
N GLY A 90 19.94 -0.48 10.57
CA GLY A 90 20.43 -0.95 9.28
C GLY A 90 19.38 -0.65 8.21
N GLU A 91 19.81 -0.07 7.09
CA GLU A 91 19.04 -0.02 5.85
C GLU A 91 18.75 -1.46 5.40
N GLY A 92 17.69 -2.06 5.94
CA GLY A 92 17.16 -3.32 5.44
C GLY A 92 16.39 -3.02 4.15
N THR A 93 16.82 -3.62 3.04
CA THR A 93 16.15 -3.44 1.75
C THR A 93 14.91 -4.33 1.69
N ARG A 94 13.77 -3.77 1.28
CA ARG A 94 12.51 -4.51 1.16
C ARG A 94 12.31 -5.00 -0.28
N SER A 95 11.90 -6.26 -0.42
CA SER A 95 11.71 -6.90 -1.73
C SER A 95 10.30 -7.43 -1.91
N ILE A 96 9.78 -7.34 -3.14
CA ILE A 96 8.48 -7.89 -3.53
C ILE A 96 8.59 -9.42 -3.58
N THR A 97 7.59 -10.12 -3.02
CA THR A 97 7.57 -11.61 -2.98
C THR A 97 7.23 -12.25 -4.32
#